data_AF-A0A7X8MHV8-F1
#
_entry.id   AF-A0A7X8MHV8-F1
#
_cell.length_a   1.000
_cell.length_b   1.000
_cell.length_c   1.000
_cell.angle_alpha   90.00
_cell.angle_beta   90.00
_cell.angle_gamma   90.00
#
_symmetry.space_group_name_H-M   'P 1'
#
loop_
_entity.id
_entity.type
_entity.pdbx_description
1 polymer ?
#
loop_
_entity_poly.entity_id
_entity_poly.type
_entity_poly.pdbx_seq_one_letter_code
_entity_poly.pdbx_strand_id
1 'polypeptide(L)'
;MDNILLYLVIGAAIVAVLFLIVALLTLKKKKKKRKAVMPRIEYGSVSVFFDEENNVTVIPYTKDKHGVGRPVGRPVFLKAPYQPLTLGQTVRSSMSLCKKSRIYPNDKLMNSLKCKDWSEFSYKKRNIFVYYKAKLGLVFNTTRRAPDGSYSLNFRGYEKVLNKEAGDIELGIVIMNLLERCKY
;
A
#
# COMPACT_ATOMS: atom_id res chain seq x y z
N MET A 1 18.49 -8.68 -63.64
CA MET A 1 18.26 -7.62 -62.63
C MET A 1 17.44 -8.13 -61.44
N ASP A 2 16.73 -9.24 -61.59
CA ASP A 2 15.78 -9.77 -60.60
C ASP A 2 16.43 -10.25 -59.30
N ASN A 3 17.65 -10.79 -59.36
CA ASN A 3 18.38 -11.23 -58.17
C ASN A 3 18.77 -10.07 -57.25
N ILE A 4 19.09 -8.89 -57.80
CA ILE A 4 19.48 -7.71 -56.99
C ILE A 4 18.27 -7.19 -56.21
N LEU A 5 17.10 -7.14 -56.84
CA LEU A 5 15.86 -6.74 -56.19
C LEU A 5 15.47 -7.72 -55.08
N LEU A 6 15.64 -9.03 -55.32
CA LEU A 6 15.41 -10.07 -54.32
C LEU A 6 16.33 -9.91 -53.09
N TYR A 7 17.63 -9.68 -53.30
CA TYR A 7 18.57 -9.45 -52.20
C TYR A 7 18.25 -8.17 -51.41
N LEU A 8 17.78 -7.11 -52.06
CA LEU A 8 17.35 -5.87 -51.39
C LEU A 8 16.11 -6.09 -50.52
N VAL A 9 15.12 -6.84 -51.00
CA VAL A 9 13.91 -7.18 -50.23
C VAL A 9 14.26 -8.04 -49.01
N ILE A 10 15.11 -9.06 -49.19
CA ILE A 10 15.57 -9.91 -48.09
C ILE A 10 16.37 -9.09 -47.07
N GLY A 11 17.27 -8.22 -47.53
CA GLY A 11 18.04 -7.33 -46.66
C GLY A 11 17.15 -6.40 -45.84
N ALA A 12 16.15 -5.77 -46.47
CA ALA A 12 15.19 -4.91 -45.78
C ALA A 12 14.35 -5.68 -44.74
N ALA A 13 13.92 -6.90 -45.08
CA ALA A 13 13.17 -7.76 -44.15
C ALA A 13 14.01 -8.13 -42.92
N ILE A 14 15.29 -8.48 -43.10
CA ILE A 14 16.21 -8.79 -41.99
C ILE A 14 16.37 -7.58 -41.07
N VAL A 15 16.57 -6.38 -41.62
CA VAL A 15 16.71 -5.14 -40.84
C VAL A 15 15.43 -4.83 -40.06
N ALA A 16 14.26 -5.00 -40.68
CA ALA A 16 12.97 -4.79 -40.00
C ALA A 16 12.77 -5.77 -38.82
N VAL A 17 13.12 -7.04 -38.99
CA VAL A 17 13.05 -8.05 -37.93
C VAL A 17 14.02 -7.72 -36.79
N LEU A 18 15.26 -7.34 -37.10
CA LEU A 18 16.23 -6.91 -36.10
C LEU A 18 15.73 -5.69 -35.30
N PHE A 19 15.14 -4.71 -35.97
CA PHE A 19 14.57 -3.54 -35.32
C PHE A 19 13.42 -3.92 -34.36
N LEU A 20 12.51 -4.80 -34.78
CA LEU A 20 11.43 -5.33 -33.95
C LEU A 20 11.95 -6.05 -32.70
N ILE A 21 12.98 -6.89 -32.86
CA ILE A 21 13.62 -7.59 -31.73
C ILE A 21 14.21 -6.58 -30.74
N VAL A 22 14.94 -5.57 -31.23
CA VAL A 22 15.52 -4.52 -30.37
C VAL A 22 14.43 -3.70 -29.67
N ALA A 23 13.35 -3.34 -30.37
CA ALA A 23 12.20 -2.63 -29.79
C ALA A 23 11.53 -3.47 -28.67
N LEU A 24 11.33 -4.77 -28.90
CA LEU A 24 10.77 -5.66 -27.88
C LEU A 24 11.70 -5.82 -26.67
N LEU A 25 13.01 -5.94 -26.89
CA LEU A 25 14.00 -6.04 -25.82
C LEU A 25 14.10 -4.75 -25.00
N THR A 26 14.03 -3.58 -25.64
CA THR A 26 14.01 -2.28 -24.94
C THR A 26 12.74 -2.06 -24.14
N LEU A 27 11.57 -2.46 -24.67
CA LEU A 27 10.30 -2.45 -23.93
C LEU A 27 10.33 -3.41 -22.74
N LYS A 28 10.85 -4.64 -22.89
CA LYS A 28 11.06 -5.57 -21.78
C LYS A 28 12.03 -5.02 -20.73
N LYS A 29 13.15 -4.41 -21.14
CA LYS A 29 14.09 -3.73 -20.22
C LYS A 29 13.43 -2.56 -19.48
N LYS A 30 12.62 -1.73 -20.15
CA LYS A 30 11.86 -0.63 -19.51
C LYS A 30 10.84 -1.17 -18.51
N LYS A 31 10.09 -2.22 -18.84
CA LYS A 31 9.18 -2.89 -17.89
C LYS A 31 9.93 -3.50 -16.69
N LYS A 32 11.09 -4.13 -16.92
CA LYS A 32 11.95 -4.69 -15.86
C LYS A 32 12.53 -3.59 -14.96
N LYS A 33 12.98 -2.46 -15.54
CA LYS A 33 13.45 -1.28 -14.79
C LYS A 33 12.32 -0.64 -13.98
N ARG A 34 11.11 -0.49 -14.53
CA ARG A 34 9.93 -0.02 -13.77
C ARG A 34 9.61 -0.92 -12.58
N LYS A 35 9.67 -2.25 -12.75
CA LYS A 35 9.52 -3.21 -11.64
C LYS A 35 10.64 -3.11 -10.59
N ALA A 36 11.85 -2.75 -11.00
CA ALA A 36 12.98 -2.59 -10.08
C ALA A 36 12.94 -1.30 -9.24
N VAL A 37 12.08 -0.34 -9.58
CA VAL A 37 11.98 0.96 -8.88
C VAL A 37 10.84 1.00 -7.85
N MET A 38 9.89 0.05 -7.88
CA MET A 38 8.84 0.02 -6.86
C MET A 38 9.44 -0.41 -5.51
N PRO A 39 9.36 0.43 -4.46
CA PRO A 39 9.95 0.10 -3.18
C PRO A 39 9.24 -1.12 -2.59
N ARG A 40 9.95 -2.22 -2.36
CA ARG A 40 9.39 -3.40 -1.69
C ARG A 40 8.98 -3.05 -0.26
N ILE A 41 7.79 -3.46 0.15
CA ILE A 41 7.39 -3.40 1.56
C ILE A 41 7.67 -4.76 2.20
N GLU A 42 8.64 -4.79 3.11
CA GLU A 42 9.12 -6.03 3.76
C GLU A 42 8.99 -5.99 5.28
N TYR A 43 8.22 -5.04 5.81
CA TYR A 43 8.05 -4.83 7.24
C TYR A 43 6.87 -3.87 7.50
N GLY A 44 6.53 -3.75 8.78
CA GLY A 44 5.62 -2.73 9.28
C GLY A 44 4.15 -3.15 9.31
N SER A 45 3.39 -2.36 10.03
CA SER A 45 1.94 -2.43 10.10
C SER A 45 1.38 -1.02 10.16
N VAL A 46 0.21 -0.79 9.58
CA VAL A 46 -0.51 0.47 9.65
C VAL A 46 -1.99 0.20 9.89
N SER A 47 -2.62 1.10 10.63
CA SER A 47 -4.07 1.19 10.72
C SER A 47 -4.53 2.37 9.88
N VAL A 48 -5.45 2.10 8.95
CA VAL A 48 -6.04 3.11 8.08
C VAL A 48 -7.46 3.35 8.56
N PHE A 49 -7.70 4.51 9.15
CA PHE A 49 -9.00 4.93 9.67
C PHE A 49 -9.72 5.81 8.67
N PHE A 50 -11.03 5.64 8.58
CA PHE A 50 -11.92 6.42 7.72
C PHE A 50 -13.05 6.99 8.57
N ASP A 51 -13.25 8.30 8.53
CA ASP A 51 -14.41 8.93 9.17
C ASP A 51 -15.68 8.82 8.30
N GLU A 52 -16.76 9.46 8.75
CA GLU A 52 -18.05 9.49 8.05
C GLU A 52 -17.96 10.19 6.68
N GLU A 53 -17.03 11.14 6.54
CA GLU A 53 -16.76 11.89 5.31
C GLU A 53 -15.74 11.18 4.41
N ASN A 54 -15.28 9.99 4.82
CA ASN A 54 -14.19 9.23 4.21
C ASN A 54 -12.82 9.93 4.25
N ASN A 55 -12.59 10.92 5.11
CA ASN A 55 -11.23 11.40 5.37
C ASN A 55 -10.42 10.29 6.02
N VAL A 56 -9.13 10.22 5.67
CA VAL A 56 -8.23 9.16 6.09
C VAL A 56 -7.28 9.64 7.17
N THR A 57 -7.12 8.81 8.20
CA THR A 57 -5.97 8.89 9.12
C THR A 57 -5.18 7.59 9.03
N VAL A 58 -3.89 7.68 8.69
CA VAL A 58 -2.98 6.53 8.66
C VAL A 58 -2.05 6.60 9.87
N ILE A 59 -2.06 5.56 10.69
CA ILE A 59 -1.22 5.44 11.88
C ILE A 59 -0.32 4.21 11.70
N PRO A 60 1.01 4.36 11.64
CA PRO A 60 1.93 3.23 11.61
C PRO A 60 2.12 2.64 13.00
N TYR A 61 2.30 1.33 13.06
CA TYR A 61 2.54 0.57 14.30
C TYR A 61 3.74 -0.34 14.16
N THR A 62 4.45 -0.53 15.26
CA THR A 62 5.41 -1.62 15.49
C THR A 62 4.96 -2.44 16.68
N LYS A 63 5.37 -3.70 16.76
CA LYS A 63 5.23 -4.45 18.02
C LYS A 63 6.34 -4.03 18.98
N ASP A 64 6.00 -3.86 20.25
CA ASP A 64 6.98 -3.75 21.33
C ASP A 64 7.53 -5.12 21.76
N LYS A 65 8.40 -5.14 22.77
CA LYS A 65 9.03 -6.36 23.29
C LYS A 65 8.03 -7.39 23.84
N HIS A 66 6.80 -6.97 24.16
CA HIS A 66 5.72 -7.83 24.63
C HIS A 66 4.74 -8.20 23.51
N GLY A 67 5.02 -7.81 22.26
CA GLY A 67 4.16 -8.07 21.11
C GLY A 67 2.99 -7.11 20.97
N VAL A 68 2.90 -6.07 21.80
CA VAL A 68 1.81 -5.07 21.78
C VAL A 68 2.08 -4.04 20.69
N GLY A 69 1.07 -3.73 19.89
CA GLY A 69 1.15 -2.69 18.85
C GLY A 69 1.32 -1.30 19.47
N ARG A 70 2.42 -0.63 19.14
CA ARG A 70 2.72 0.75 19.54
C ARG A 70 2.81 1.65 18.31
N PRO A 71 2.16 2.82 18.32
CA PRO A 71 2.25 3.75 17.21
C PRO A 71 3.69 4.21 17.01
N VAL A 72 4.10 4.41 15.75
CA VAL A 72 5.42 4.90 15.37
C VAL A 72 5.27 6.01 14.35
N GLY A 73 6.08 7.06 14.47
CA GLY A 73 5.94 8.24 13.63
C GLY A 73 4.64 9.02 13.87
N ARG A 74 4.52 10.15 13.17
CA ARG A 74 3.31 10.98 13.23
C ARG A 74 2.18 10.36 12.38
N PRO A 75 0.92 10.47 12.80
CA PRO A 75 -0.21 10.11 11.94
C PRO A 75 -0.21 10.99 10.68
N VAL A 76 -0.66 10.43 9.56
CA VAL A 76 -0.81 11.15 8.29
C VAL A 76 -2.29 11.26 7.96
N PHE A 77 -2.71 12.43 7.48
CA PHE A 77 -4.10 12.74 7.19
C PHE A 77 -4.31 12.99 5.70
N LEU A 78 -5.38 12.45 5.12
CA LEU A 78 -5.84 12.78 3.77
C LEU A 78 -7.31 13.21 3.84
N LYS A 79 -7.65 14.29 3.14
CA LYS A 79 -9.04 14.72 2.99
C LYS A 79 -9.64 14.11 1.73
N ALA A 80 -10.89 13.66 1.82
CA ALA A 80 -11.64 13.21 0.64
C ALA A 80 -12.05 14.41 -0.24
N PRO A 81 -12.18 14.23 -1.57
CA PRO A 81 -11.84 13.03 -2.34
C PRO A 81 -10.32 12.90 -2.58
N TYR A 82 -9.82 11.68 -2.57
CA TYR A 82 -8.42 11.37 -2.90
C TYR A 82 -8.34 10.26 -3.96
N GLN A 83 -7.24 10.26 -4.71
CA GLN A 83 -6.96 9.23 -5.70
C GLN A 83 -6.40 7.97 -5.03
N PRO A 84 -6.67 6.76 -5.58
CA PRO A 84 -6.08 5.53 -5.06
C PRO A 84 -4.54 5.59 -4.98
N LEU A 85 -3.90 6.23 -5.95
CA LEU A 85 -2.44 6.45 -5.92
C LEU A 85 -1.98 7.15 -4.64
N THR A 86 -2.66 8.24 -4.25
CA THR A 86 -2.31 9.02 -3.07
C THR A 86 -2.47 8.20 -1.80
N LEU A 87 -3.59 7.48 -1.65
CA LEU A 87 -3.83 6.61 -0.50
C LEU A 87 -2.75 5.51 -0.40
N GLY A 88 -2.43 4.85 -1.51
CA GLY A 88 -1.40 3.81 -1.54
C GLY A 88 0.00 4.33 -1.22
N GLN A 89 0.37 5.50 -1.74
CA GLN A 89 1.63 6.16 -1.40
C GLN A 89 1.70 6.49 0.09
N THR A 90 0.64 7.06 0.67
CA THR A 90 0.56 7.39 2.09
C THR A 90 0.70 6.16 2.98
N VAL A 91 0.07 5.04 2.59
CA VAL A 91 0.19 3.77 3.30
C VAL A 91 1.61 3.24 3.20
N ARG A 92 2.22 3.22 2.01
CA ARG A 92 3.60 2.76 1.84
C ARG A 92 4.59 3.62 2.63
N SER A 93 4.49 4.94 2.54
CA SER A 93 5.35 5.85 3.28
C SER A 93 5.19 5.66 4.78
N SER A 94 3.96 5.47 5.26
CA SER A 94 3.67 5.18 6.66
C SER A 94 4.28 3.85 7.11
N MET A 95 4.13 2.77 6.34
CA MET A 95 4.77 1.49 6.63
C MET A 95 6.31 1.59 6.67
N SER A 96 6.90 2.47 5.84
CA SER A 96 8.36 2.69 5.85
C SER A 96 8.88 3.25 7.18
N LEU A 97 8.05 3.98 7.93
CA LEU A 97 8.39 4.52 9.26
C LEU A 97 8.62 3.41 10.29
N CYS A 98 8.07 2.20 10.05
CA CYS A 98 8.25 1.04 10.92
C CYS A 98 9.65 0.39 10.80
N LYS A 99 10.54 0.83 9.90
CA LYS A 99 11.88 0.23 9.75
C LYS A 99 12.83 0.58 10.89
N LYS A 100 12.74 1.81 11.39
CA LYS A 100 13.63 2.41 12.40
C LYS A 100 12.80 2.92 13.58
N SER A 101 11.93 2.04 14.08
CA SER A 101 10.84 2.33 14.99
C SER A 101 11.28 3.06 16.26
N ARG A 102 11.05 4.37 16.32
CA ARG A 102 10.92 5.08 17.58
C ARG A 102 9.44 5.12 17.93
N ILE A 103 9.09 4.57 19.09
CA ILE A 103 7.72 4.61 19.61
C ILE A 103 7.27 6.07 19.65
N TYR A 104 6.11 6.35 19.07
CA TYR A 104 5.44 7.63 19.16
C TYR A 104 4.61 7.62 20.46
N PRO A 105 4.92 8.48 21.45
CA PRO A 105 4.21 8.50 22.72
C PRO A 105 2.70 8.74 22.54
N ASN A 106 1.88 8.11 23.38
CA ASN A 106 0.42 8.17 23.26
C ASN A 106 -0.13 9.59 23.45
N ASP A 107 0.42 10.36 24.38
CA ASP A 107 0.10 11.78 24.60
C ASP A 107 0.35 12.60 23.32
N LYS A 108 1.50 12.40 22.68
CA LYS A 108 1.83 13.05 21.40
C LYS A 108 0.92 12.60 20.28
N LEU A 109 0.51 11.33 20.27
CA LEU A 109 -0.46 10.80 19.32
C LEU A 109 -1.81 11.49 19.49
N MET A 110 -2.38 11.46 20.69
CA MET A 110 -3.68 12.07 20.99
C MET A 110 -3.69 13.57 20.66
N ASN A 111 -2.63 14.29 21.00
CA ASN A 111 -2.46 15.70 20.62
C ASN A 111 -2.42 15.90 19.09
N SER A 112 -1.78 15.00 18.35
CA SER A 112 -1.73 15.07 16.88
C SER A 112 -3.10 14.76 16.25
N LEU A 113 -3.86 13.85 16.87
CA LEU A 113 -5.22 13.46 16.47
C LEU A 113 -6.30 14.45 16.93
N LYS A 114 -5.95 15.36 17.86
CA LYS A 114 -6.85 16.34 18.49
C LYS A 114 -8.04 15.70 19.21
N CYS A 115 -7.77 14.64 19.96
CA CYS A 115 -8.75 13.91 20.77
C CYS A 115 -8.18 13.60 22.15
N LYS A 116 -9.03 13.31 23.14
CA LYS A 116 -8.62 12.97 24.50
C LYS A 116 -8.11 11.54 24.60
N ASP A 117 -8.80 10.62 23.93
CA ASP A 117 -8.51 9.19 24.01
C ASP A 117 -8.89 8.43 22.73
N TRP A 118 -8.64 7.12 22.75
CA TRP A 118 -8.96 6.21 21.65
C TRP A 118 -10.45 6.05 21.42
N SER A 119 -11.29 6.14 22.44
CA SER A 119 -12.74 5.99 22.30
C SER A 119 -13.29 7.18 21.51
N GLU A 120 -12.88 8.40 21.85
CA GLU A 120 -13.22 9.62 21.13
C GLU A 120 -12.67 9.59 19.70
N PHE A 121 -11.39 9.24 19.52
CA PHE A 121 -10.80 9.17 18.20
C PHE A 121 -11.53 8.19 17.28
N SER A 122 -11.77 6.96 17.75
CA SER A 122 -12.34 5.89 16.95
C SER A 122 -13.84 6.03 16.71
N TYR A 123 -14.52 6.93 17.42
CA TYR A 123 -15.97 7.07 17.32
C TYR A 123 -16.38 7.34 15.87
N LYS A 124 -17.31 6.51 15.39
CA LYS A 124 -17.81 6.48 14.00
C LYS A 124 -16.73 6.40 12.92
N LYS A 125 -15.57 5.81 13.24
CA LYS A 125 -14.54 5.52 12.23
C LYS A 125 -14.55 4.04 11.87
N ARG A 126 -14.38 3.77 10.58
CA ARG A 126 -14.06 2.43 10.06
C ARG A 126 -12.55 2.25 10.05
N ASN A 127 -12.07 1.02 10.17
CA ASN A 127 -10.64 0.75 10.19
C ASN A 127 -10.27 -0.47 9.34
N ILE A 128 -9.22 -0.30 8.54
CA ILE A 128 -8.54 -1.39 7.83
C ILE A 128 -7.13 -1.50 8.39
N PHE A 129 -6.80 -2.70 8.87
CA PHE A 129 -5.47 -3.01 9.36
C PHE A 129 -4.65 -3.66 8.24
N VAL A 130 -3.47 -3.08 7.97
CA VAL A 130 -2.54 -3.54 6.94
C VAL A 130 -1.22 -3.92 7.60
N TYR A 131 -0.68 -5.09 7.31
CA TYR A 131 0.61 -5.51 7.84
C TYR A 131 1.37 -6.40 6.87
N TYR A 132 2.70 -6.38 6.99
CA TYR A 132 3.55 -7.29 6.23
C TYR A 132 3.72 -8.64 6.92
N LYS A 133 3.67 -9.73 6.14
CA LYS A 133 3.99 -11.09 6.58
C LYS A 133 4.93 -11.75 5.58
N ALA A 134 6.11 -12.18 6.04
CA ALA A 134 7.24 -12.61 5.21
C ALA A 134 6.88 -13.60 4.08
N LYS A 135 6.04 -14.60 4.37
CA LYS A 135 5.64 -15.64 3.40
C LYS A 135 4.49 -15.25 2.47
N LEU A 136 3.77 -14.16 2.76
CA LEU A 136 2.53 -13.80 2.06
C LEU A 136 2.64 -12.45 1.32
N GLY A 137 3.37 -11.49 1.89
CA GLY A 137 3.37 -10.10 1.42
C GLY A 137 2.55 -9.20 2.33
N LEU A 138 1.78 -8.30 1.71
CA LEU A 138 0.91 -7.35 2.39
C LEU A 138 -0.44 -7.98 2.67
N VAL A 139 -0.82 -8.03 3.94
CA VAL A 139 -2.09 -8.54 4.39
C VAL A 139 -2.99 -7.37 4.79
N PHE A 140 -4.23 -7.41 4.34
CA PHE A 140 -5.27 -6.42 4.65
C PHE A 140 -6.43 -7.13 5.34
N ASN A 141 -6.96 -6.53 6.39
CA ASN A 141 -8.16 -7.00 7.07
C ASN A 141 -9.03 -5.82 7.48
N THR A 142 -10.33 -5.96 7.25
CA THR A 142 -11.32 -5.11 7.90
C THR A 142 -11.38 -5.44 9.38
N THR A 143 -11.80 -4.45 10.16
CA THR A 143 -11.89 -4.56 11.62
C THR A 143 -13.25 -4.10 12.10
N ARG A 144 -13.54 -4.40 13.38
CA ARG A 144 -14.73 -3.93 14.09
C ARG A 144 -14.31 -3.19 15.35
N ARG A 145 -14.93 -2.04 15.58
CA ARG A 145 -14.75 -1.22 16.77
C ARG A 145 -15.41 -1.89 17.98
N ALA A 146 -14.71 -1.94 19.09
CA ALA A 146 -15.25 -2.30 20.40
C ALA A 146 -15.74 -1.03 21.14
N PRO A 147 -16.59 -1.15 22.19
CA PRO A 147 -17.08 0.00 22.93
C PRO A 147 -15.98 0.91 23.48
N ASP A 148 -14.85 0.33 23.90
CA ASP A 148 -13.66 1.03 24.42
C ASP A 148 -12.84 1.77 23.35
N GLY A 149 -13.23 1.68 22.08
CA GLY A 149 -12.56 2.30 20.95
C GLY A 149 -11.42 1.49 20.33
N SER A 150 -11.12 0.31 20.88
CA SER A 150 -10.19 -0.62 20.25
C SER A 150 -10.81 -1.25 19.00
N TYR A 151 -9.96 -1.84 18.14
CA TYR A 151 -10.40 -2.56 16.95
C TYR A 151 -9.92 -4.00 16.99
N SER A 152 -10.79 -4.91 16.56
CA SER A 152 -10.50 -6.33 16.41
C SER A 152 -10.71 -6.76 14.96
N LEU A 153 -9.97 -7.76 14.50
CA LEU A 153 -10.11 -8.27 13.13
C LEU A 153 -11.47 -8.94 12.95
N ASN A 154 -12.16 -8.65 11.84
CA ASN A 154 -13.43 -9.31 11.51
C ASN A 154 -13.27 -10.78 11.11
N PHE A 155 -12.10 -11.13 10.56
CA PHE A 155 -11.84 -12.44 10.01
C PHE A 155 -10.62 -13.08 10.70
N ARG A 156 -10.75 -14.36 11.09
CA ARG A 156 -9.63 -15.17 11.56
C ARG A 156 -8.84 -15.67 10.35
N GLY A 157 -7.98 -14.81 9.80
CA GLY A 157 -7.14 -15.16 8.65
C GLY A 157 -6.65 -13.93 7.90
N TYR A 158 -6.65 -14.01 6.57
CA TYR A 158 -6.25 -12.94 5.67
C TYR A 158 -7.40 -12.64 4.72
N GLU A 159 -8.03 -11.48 4.86
CA GLU A 159 -9.15 -11.10 4.00
C GLU A 159 -8.67 -10.77 2.57
N LYS A 160 -7.56 -10.04 2.46
CA LYS A 160 -6.88 -9.81 1.18
C LYS A 160 -5.37 -9.85 1.37
N VAL A 161 -4.68 -10.42 0.38
CA VAL A 161 -3.23 -10.46 0.31
C VAL A 161 -2.77 -9.87 -1.00
N LEU A 162 -1.78 -8.99 -0.94
CA LEU A 162 -1.03 -8.50 -2.09
C LEU A 162 0.43 -8.90 -1.97
N ASN A 163 1.10 -9.03 -3.11
CA ASN A 163 2.54 -9.24 -3.12
C ASN A 163 3.28 -8.01 -2.55
N LYS A 164 4.45 -8.20 -1.95
CA LYS A 164 5.34 -7.14 -1.44
C LYS A 164 5.83 -6.15 -2.51
N GLU A 165 5.78 -6.54 -3.78
CA GLU A 165 6.04 -5.68 -4.94
C GLU A 165 4.78 -4.95 -5.48
N ALA A 166 3.61 -5.10 -4.83
CA ALA A 166 2.38 -4.44 -5.28
C ALA A 166 2.58 -2.92 -5.38
N GLY A 167 2.03 -2.32 -6.43
CA GLY A 167 2.18 -0.90 -6.72
C GLY A 167 1.26 -0.02 -5.87
N ASP A 168 1.59 1.27 -5.73
CA ASP A 168 0.81 2.19 -4.88
C ASP A 168 -0.66 2.30 -5.31
N ILE A 169 -0.92 2.36 -6.61
CA ILE A 169 -2.30 2.38 -7.13
C ILE A 169 -3.07 1.13 -6.68
N GLU A 170 -2.43 -0.04 -6.76
CA GLU A 170 -3.03 -1.32 -6.36
C GLU A 170 -3.31 -1.36 -4.85
N LEU A 171 -2.37 -0.88 -4.02
CA LEU A 171 -2.57 -0.73 -2.58
C LEU A 171 -3.80 0.13 -2.28
N GLY A 172 -3.90 1.31 -2.90
CA GLY A 172 -5.02 2.22 -2.69
C GLY A 172 -6.35 1.63 -3.12
N ILE A 173 -6.41 1.01 -4.31
CA ILE A 173 -7.63 0.37 -4.83
C ILE A 173 -8.11 -0.72 -3.87
N VAL A 174 -7.21 -1.59 -3.40
CA VAL A 174 -7.59 -2.67 -2.47
C VAL A 174 -8.17 -2.11 -1.18
N ILE A 175 -7.57 -1.07 -0.62
CA ILE A 175 -8.06 -0.44 0.61
C ILE A 175 -9.45 0.17 0.38
N MET A 176 -9.66 0.89 -0.72
CA MET A 176 -10.97 1.47 -1.05
C MET A 176 -12.04 0.40 -1.26
N ASN A 177 -11.73 -0.69 -1.97
CA ASN A 177 -12.66 -1.79 -2.18
C ASN A 177 -13.02 -2.53 -0.86
N LEU A 178 -12.08 -2.61 0.08
CA LEU A 178 -12.34 -3.17 1.41
C LEU A 178 -13.19 -2.23 2.27
N LEU A 179 -13.00 -0.91 2.11
CA LEU A 179 -13.78 0.10 2.85
C LEU A 179 -15.28 -0.01 2.55
N GLU A 180 -15.66 -0.29 1.30
CA GLU A 180 -17.05 -0.52 0.89
C GLU A 180 -17.71 -1.69 1.64
N ARG A 181 -16.90 -2.63 2.13
CA ARG A 181 -17.35 -3.82 2.89
C ARG A 181 -17.24 -3.63 4.40
N CYS A 182 -16.54 -2.59 4.84
CA CYS A 182 -16.27 -2.34 6.24
C CYS A 182 -17.53 -1.77 6.90
N LYS A 183 -18.14 -2.54 7.80
CA LYS A 183 -19.30 -2.12 8.60
C LYS A 183 -18.83 -1.36 9.85
N TYR A 184 -19.66 -0.44 10.34
CA TYR A 184 -19.44 0.30 11.59
C TYR A 184 -19.54 -0.63 12.81
#